data_AF-A0A7S1Q753-F1
#
_entry.id   AF-A0A7S1Q753-F1
#
_cell.length_a   1.000
_cell.length_b   1.000
_cell.length_c   1.000
_cell.angle_alpha   90.00
_cell.angle_beta   90.00
_cell.angle_gamma   90.00
#
_symmetry.space_group_name_H-M   'P 1'
#
loop_
_entity.id
_entity.type
_entity.pdbx_description
1 polymer ?
#
loop_
_entity_poly.entity_id
_entity_poly.type
_entity_poly.pdbx_seq_one_letter_code
_entity_poly.pdbx_strand_id
1 'polypeptide(L)'
;PVKKTFTLRNQGRKAQQIQWGNERGKVKEGDPPIVFTITPERATIPGKSEETFVIEGLSNTKGIFTEKFSCKLSQSHKLVFKATIQGNFQPPLLQYSTNQLAFSYVYSPDGPPTFTSSRPLTMKNVSPLDLEFSLKINKTGNEPSPFSIDQPDFVLKKGESGVVNVSFDASYRADRETHKTSTKMMVCFNNHGQRDTITLAGDLQFPNLVLDSKEMDFGCILNDTEQRRTVTITNTSKVAAAYTWVFEDDQPDAPVSGRTKKSEKDKEAVAAVPVNNVFDLIPFRGVIAPGASERVEVLFNGLPGRKFNATAVCQVEGGPDYPLQLVGEASSIQYKFDRVVLDFGSQEYDTWQEKELILSNSGRVPFSYQVDLSYLSRPGMVEVTPTQGLVKDKARIVVRFSPRVPDRVDDHFRIQV
;
A
#
# COMPACT_ATOMS: atom_id res chain seq x y z
N PRO A 1 32.43 -21.46 -22.08
CA PRO A 1 33.76 -21.73 -22.70
C PRO A 1 33.57 -22.65 -23.90
N VAL A 2 34.27 -22.42 -25.00
CA VAL A 2 34.20 -23.27 -26.20
C VAL A 2 35.24 -24.40 -26.05
N LYS A 3 34.85 -25.65 -26.32
CA LYS A 3 35.73 -26.81 -26.21
C LYS A 3 35.89 -27.51 -27.55
N LYS A 4 37.12 -27.90 -27.90
CA LYS A 4 37.44 -28.80 -29.01
C LYS A 4 38.35 -29.91 -28.53
N THR A 5 38.22 -31.10 -29.09
CA THR A 5 39.08 -32.23 -28.75
C THR A 5 40.00 -32.59 -29.91
N PHE A 6 41.18 -33.10 -29.59
CA PHE A 6 42.08 -33.71 -30.56
C PHE A 6 42.88 -34.84 -29.89
N THR A 7 43.37 -35.78 -30.69
CA THR A 7 44.03 -36.98 -30.17
C THR A 7 45.48 -37.04 -30.68
N LEU A 8 46.43 -37.35 -29.79
CA LEU A 8 47.80 -37.66 -30.17
C LEU A 8 48.05 -39.16 -30.05
N ARG A 9 48.61 -39.75 -31.11
CA ARG A 9 48.93 -41.18 -31.15
C ARG A 9 50.44 -41.42 -31.07
N ASN A 10 50.87 -42.24 -30.12
CA ASN A 10 52.25 -42.68 -30.00
C ASN A 10 52.49 -43.90 -30.91
N GLN A 11 53.10 -43.67 -32.06
CA GLN A 11 53.46 -44.73 -32.99
C GLN A 11 54.70 -45.54 -32.55
N GLY A 12 55.42 -45.10 -31.52
CA GLY A 12 56.57 -45.78 -30.96
C GLY A 12 56.20 -46.99 -30.08
N ARG A 13 57.21 -47.79 -29.71
CA ARG A 13 57.04 -48.93 -28.80
C ARG A 13 57.21 -48.56 -27.32
N LYS A 14 57.87 -47.44 -27.02
CA LYS A 14 58.11 -46.95 -25.66
C LYS A 14 57.09 -45.87 -25.30
N ALA A 15 56.72 -45.81 -24.03
CA ALA A 15 55.88 -44.72 -23.51
C ALA A 15 56.59 -43.36 -23.70
N GLN A 16 55.81 -42.34 -24.05
CA GLN A 16 56.29 -40.97 -24.23
C GLN A 16 55.60 -40.07 -23.22
N GLN A 17 56.40 -39.37 -22.41
CA GLN A 17 55.90 -38.32 -21.54
C GLN A 17 56.01 -36.98 -22.25
N ILE A 18 54.88 -36.30 -22.39
CA ILE A 18 54.79 -35.03 -23.09
C ILE A 18 54.21 -33.94 -22.19
N GLN A 19 54.57 -32.70 -22.50
CA GLN A 19 54.04 -31.50 -21.88
C GLN A 19 53.70 -30.46 -22.94
N TRP A 20 52.49 -29.91 -22.84
CA TRP A 20 52.04 -28.76 -23.60
C TRP A 20 52.39 -27.47 -22.87
N GLY A 21 52.77 -26.44 -23.63
CA GLY A 21 52.95 -25.09 -23.10
C GLY A 21 52.69 -24.04 -24.16
N ASN A 22 52.02 -22.96 -23.77
CA ASN A 22 51.85 -21.78 -24.61
C ASN A 22 53.24 -21.14 -24.87
N GLU A 23 53.58 -20.87 -26.12
CA GLU A 23 54.89 -20.32 -26.50
C GLU A 23 55.12 -18.91 -25.93
N ARG A 24 54.05 -18.19 -25.53
CA ARG A 24 54.16 -16.88 -24.89
C ARG A 24 54.67 -16.95 -23.44
N GLY A 25 54.60 -18.11 -22.78
CA GLY A 25 55.04 -18.26 -21.40
C GLY A 25 54.23 -17.41 -20.42
N LYS A 26 54.90 -16.70 -19.49
CA LYS A 26 54.24 -15.78 -18.54
C LYS A 26 53.83 -14.49 -19.26
N VAL A 27 52.53 -14.18 -19.22
CA VAL A 27 51.95 -12.93 -19.74
C VAL A 27 52.54 -11.73 -18.96
N LYS A 28 53.09 -10.73 -19.67
CA LYS A 28 53.61 -9.50 -19.06
C LYS A 28 52.50 -8.44 -18.95
N GLU A 29 52.72 -7.41 -18.15
CA GLU A 29 51.77 -6.30 -18.03
C GLU A 29 51.59 -5.59 -19.38
N GLY A 30 50.35 -5.43 -19.83
CA GLY A 30 50.00 -4.86 -21.15
C GLY A 30 49.87 -5.88 -22.29
N ASP A 31 50.30 -7.13 -22.10
CA ASP A 31 50.12 -8.18 -23.10
C ASP A 31 48.66 -8.67 -23.17
N PRO A 32 48.16 -9.11 -24.34
CA PRO A 32 46.83 -9.73 -24.45
C PRO A 32 46.72 -10.96 -23.54
N PRO A 33 45.56 -11.23 -22.92
CA PRO A 33 45.39 -12.41 -22.08
C PRO A 33 45.59 -13.70 -22.89
N ILE A 34 46.01 -14.78 -22.20
CA ILE A 34 45.96 -16.13 -22.75
C ILE A 34 44.52 -16.62 -22.61
N VAL A 35 43.88 -16.96 -23.73
CA VAL A 35 42.46 -17.33 -23.80
C VAL A 35 42.24 -18.80 -24.15
N PHE A 36 43.29 -19.53 -24.55
CA PHE A 36 43.22 -20.97 -24.80
C PHE A 36 44.01 -21.77 -23.75
N THR A 37 43.48 -22.93 -23.38
CA THR A 37 44.17 -23.94 -22.56
C THR A 37 44.07 -25.31 -23.22
N ILE A 38 45.07 -26.16 -22.99
CA ILE A 38 45.07 -27.57 -23.45
C ILE A 38 45.12 -28.45 -22.21
N THR A 39 44.13 -29.33 -22.06
CA THR A 39 43.99 -30.23 -20.91
C THR A 39 43.94 -31.69 -21.38
N PRO A 40 44.73 -32.61 -20.81
CA PRO A 40 45.73 -32.36 -19.77
C PRO A 40 46.98 -31.62 -20.30
N GLU A 41 47.60 -30.79 -19.46
CA GLU A 41 48.86 -30.10 -19.83
C GLU A 41 50.01 -31.11 -19.98
N ARG A 42 50.03 -32.17 -19.15
CA ARG A 42 51.02 -33.24 -19.18
C ARG A 42 50.33 -34.58 -19.35
N ALA A 43 50.89 -35.44 -20.19
CA ALA A 43 50.37 -36.78 -20.40
C ALA A 43 51.50 -37.79 -20.63
N THR A 44 51.25 -39.05 -20.25
CA THR A 44 52.10 -40.19 -20.61
C THR A 44 51.33 -41.05 -21.58
N ILE A 45 51.78 -41.10 -22.84
CA ILE A 45 51.14 -41.90 -23.89
C ILE A 45 51.91 -43.22 -24.02
N PRO A 46 51.34 -44.38 -23.65
CA PRO A 46 52.00 -45.67 -23.81
C PRO A 46 52.37 -45.96 -25.27
N GLY A 47 53.30 -46.89 -25.48
CA GLY A 47 53.67 -47.31 -26.83
C GLY A 47 52.47 -47.90 -27.57
N LYS A 48 52.28 -47.50 -28.83
CA LYS A 48 51.15 -47.90 -29.69
C LYS A 48 49.75 -47.47 -29.19
N SER A 49 49.68 -46.57 -28.21
CA SER A 49 48.43 -46.01 -27.68
C SER A 49 48.23 -44.57 -28.13
N GLU A 50 47.10 -43.99 -27.72
CA GLU A 50 46.74 -42.60 -28.00
C GLU A 50 46.15 -41.92 -26.77
N GLU A 51 46.20 -40.59 -26.74
CA GLU A 51 45.69 -39.77 -25.65
C GLU A 51 44.88 -38.60 -26.22
N THR A 52 43.75 -38.29 -25.59
CA THR A 52 42.86 -37.21 -26.04
C THR A 52 43.08 -35.95 -25.20
N PHE A 53 43.19 -34.82 -25.90
CA PHE A 53 43.38 -33.50 -25.33
C PHE A 53 42.16 -32.64 -25.64
N VAL A 54 41.81 -31.76 -24.70
CA VAL A 54 40.75 -30.77 -24.81
C VAL A 54 41.36 -29.39 -24.89
N ILE A 55 41.11 -28.68 -25.99
CA ILE A 55 41.34 -27.25 -26.13
C ILE A 55 40.12 -26.54 -25.57
N GLU A 56 40.30 -25.72 -24.54
CA GLU A 56 39.26 -24.85 -24.00
C GLU A 56 39.60 -23.39 -24.31
N GLY A 57 38.66 -22.68 -24.95
CA GLY A 57 38.75 -21.27 -25.28
C GLY A 57 37.76 -20.43 -24.46
N LEU A 58 38.26 -19.43 -23.74
CA LEU A 58 37.45 -18.49 -22.99
C LEU A 58 38.04 -17.08 -23.10
N SER A 59 37.26 -16.14 -23.62
CA SER A 59 37.61 -14.71 -23.65
C SER A 59 36.46 -13.88 -23.11
N ASN A 60 36.80 -12.85 -22.33
CA ASN A 60 35.86 -11.83 -21.87
C ASN A 60 35.81 -10.62 -22.82
N THR A 61 36.65 -10.59 -23.85
CA THR A 61 36.71 -9.52 -24.84
C THR A 61 36.47 -10.07 -26.25
N LYS A 62 35.78 -9.27 -27.07
CA LYS A 62 35.54 -9.61 -28.48
C LYS A 62 36.84 -9.52 -29.27
N GLY A 63 37.02 -10.43 -30.23
CA GLY A 63 38.15 -10.36 -31.15
C GLY A 63 38.67 -11.72 -31.59
N ILE A 64 39.64 -11.66 -32.50
CA ILE A 64 40.36 -12.83 -33.00
C ILE A 64 41.63 -13.00 -32.17
N PHE A 65 41.76 -14.14 -31.51
CA PHE A 65 42.93 -14.51 -30.72
C PHE A 65 43.65 -15.65 -31.42
N THR A 66 44.97 -15.54 -31.50
CA THR A 66 45.83 -16.57 -32.09
C THR A 66 46.96 -16.86 -31.11
N GLU A 67 47.07 -18.12 -30.70
CA GLU A 67 48.07 -18.59 -29.75
C GLU A 67 48.79 -19.80 -30.30
N LYS A 68 50.07 -19.90 -29.99
CA LYS A 68 50.92 -21.01 -30.41
C LYS A 68 51.25 -21.85 -29.19
N PHE A 69 51.07 -23.15 -29.32
CA PHE A 69 51.38 -24.14 -28.30
C PHE A 69 52.48 -25.06 -28.81
N SER A 70 53.41 -25.36 -27.92
CA SER A 70 54.48 -26.34 -28.17
C SER A 70 54.26 -27.55 -27.26
N CYS A 71 54.27 -28.73 -27.86
CA CYS A 71 54.32 -30.01 -27.17
C CYS A 71 55.76 -30.49 -27.16
N LYS A 72 56.32 -30.74 -25.98
CA LYS A 72 57.71 -31.17 -25.80
C LYS A 72 57.76 -32.46 -24.99
N LEU A 73 58.78 -33.27 -25.22
CA LEU A 73 59.08 -34.41 -24.34
C LEU A 73 59.46 -33.89 -22.95
N SER A 74 58.85 -34.45 -21.90
CA SER A 74 59.05 -33.98 -20.52
C SER A 74 60.51 -34.15 -20.04
N GLN A 75 61.22 -35.17 -20.52
CA GLN A 75 62.59 -35.46 -20.09
C GLN A 75 63.67 -34.69 -20.86
N SER A 76 63.50 -34.53 -22.19
CA SER A 76 64.53 -33.96 -23.05
C SER A 76 64.20 -32.56 -23.57
N HIS A 77 63.00 -32.05 -23.27
CA HIS A 77 62.43 -30.82 -23.83
C HIS A 77 62.43 -30.74 -25.36
N LYS A 78 62.69 -31.88 -26.04
CA LYS A 78 62.66 -31.96 -27.49
C LYS A 78 61.26 -31.69 -27.98
N LEU A 79 61.13 -30.77 -28.93
CA LEU A 79 59.86 -30.44 -29.57
C LEU A 79 59.30 -31.68 -30.28
N VAL A 80 58.05 -32.01 -29.95
CA VAL A 80 57.28 -33.11 -30.56
C VAL A 80 56.30 -32.55 -31.57
N PHE A 81 55.56 -31.51 -31.20
CA PHE A 81 54.49 -30.95 -32.03
C PHE A 81 54.32 -29.45 -31.76
N LYS A 82 53.85 -28.71 -32.78
CA LYS A 82 53.39 -27.32 -32.65
C LYS A 82 51.95 -27.21 -33.09
N ALA A 83 51.13 -26.57 -32.28
CA ALA A 83 49.75 -26.24 -32.61
C ALA A 83 49.59 -24.73 -32.66
N THR A 84 48.95 -24.21 -33.70
CA THR A 84 48.45 -22.83 -33.74
C THR A 84 46.95 -22.89 -33.54
N ILE A 85 46.48 -22.29 -32.45
CA ILE A 85 45.07 -22.24 -32.09
C ILE A 85 44.59 -20.82 -32.37
N GLN A 86 43.56 -20.71 -33.20
CA GLN A 86 42.91 -19.44 -33.51
C GLN A 86 41.42 -19.54 -33.18
N GLY A 87 40.89 -18.50 -32.55
CA GLY A 87 39.46 -18.40 -32.26
C GLY A 87 38.99 -16.96 -32.37
N ASN A 88 37.78 -16.80 -32.92
CA ASN A 88 37.08 -15.53 -33.00
C ASN A 88 35.99 -15.51 -31.93
N PHE A 89 36.20 -14.74 -30.88
CA PHE A 89 35.23 -14.58 -29.79
C PHE A 89 34.32 -13.40 -30.10
N GLN A 90 33.02 -13.67 -30.18
CA GLN A 90 31.98 -12.69 -30.51
C GLN A 90 30.91 -12.75 -29.42
N PRO A 91 30.42 -11.59 -28.95
CA PRO A 91 29.33 -11.57 -27.98
C PRO A 91 28.02 -12.02 -28.64
N PRO A 92 27.10 -12.62 -27.88
CA PRO A 92 25.74 -12.82 -28.35
C PRO A 92 25.09 -11.46 -28.62
N LEU A 93 24.32 -11.37 -29.71
CA LEU A 93 23.70 -10.11 -30.10
C LEU A 93 22.31 -10.38 -30.71
N LEU A 94 21.29 -9.91 -29.99
CA LEU A 94 19.92 -9.85 -30.47
C LEU A 94 19.57 -8.41 -30.84
N GLN A 95 18.84 -8.27 -31.94
CA GLN A 95 18.11 -7.04 -32.26
C GLN A 95 16.66 -7.23 -31.85
N TYR A 96 16.18 -6.34 -30.97
CA TYR A 96 14.81 -6.35 -30.48
C TYR A 96 13.93 -5.40 -31.30
N SER A 97 12.66 -5.77 -31.49
CA SER A 97 11.63 -4.88 -32.03
C SER A 97 11.39 -3.64 -31.15
N THR A 98 11.54 -3.79 -29.83
CA THR A 98 11.50 -2.71 -28.83
C THR A 98 12.32 -3.11 -27.60
N ASN A 99 12.81 -2.13 -26.84
CA ASN A 99 13.43 -2.33 -25.52
C ASN A 99 12.43 -2.15 -24.36
N GLN A 100 11.19 -1.74 -24.66
CA GLN A 100 10.12 -1.57 -23.68
C GLN A 100 8.77 -2.02 -24.24
N LEU A 101 8.03 -2.80 -23.47
CA LEU A 101 6.62 -3.08 -23.67
C LEU A 101 5.80 -2.39 -22.58
N ALA A 102 4.92 -1.49 -23.01
CA ALA A 102 3.98 -0.80 -22.13
C ALA A 102 2.57 -1.38 -22.31
N PHE A 103 1.89 -1.61 -21.21
CA PHE A 103 0.51 -2.07 -21.14
C PHE A 103 -0.28 -1.05 -20.33
N SER A 104 -1.53 -0.83 -20.71
CA SER A 104 -2.43 0.08 -19.99
C SER A 104 -3.79 -0.59 -19.86
N TYR A 105 -4.33 -0.54 -18.65
CA TYR A 105 -5.68 -0.98 -18.34
C TYR A 105 -6.45 0.18 -17.72
N VAL A 106 -7.67 0.40 -18.21
CA VAL A 106 -8.62 1.35 -17.66
C VAL A 106 -9.91 0.58 -17.42
N TYR A 107 -10.34 0.54 -16.16
CA TYR A 107 -11.58 -0.13 -15.78
C TYR A 107 -12.79 0.48 -16.52
N SER A 108 -13.69 -0.38 -16.94
CA SER A 108 -14.97 -0.03 -17.53
C SER A 108 -16.04 -1.01 -17.03
N PRO A 109 -17.23 -0.54 -16.60
CA PRO A 109 -18.29 -1.41 -16.09
C PRO A 109 -18.82 -2.38 -17.16
N ASP A 110 -18.81 -1.97 -18.43
CA ASP A 110 -19.18 -2.81 -19.58
C ASP A 110 -18.02 -3.72 -20.07
N GLY A 111 -16.88 -3.65 -19.38
CA GLY A 111 -15.69 -4.41 -19.72
C GLY A 111 -15.79 -5.89 -19.36
N PRO A 112 -14.89 -6.73 -19.90
CA PRO A 112 -14.80 -8.12 -19.50
C PRO A 112 -14.42 -8.23 -18.00
N PRO A 113 -14.88 -9.27 -17.29
CA PRO A 113 -14.65 -9.44 -15.84
C PRO A 113 -13.16 -9.61 -15.50
N THR A 114 -12.38 -10.12 -16.44
CA THR A 114 -10.91 -10.18 -16.38
C THR A 114 -10.33 -9.51 -17.61
N PHE A 115 -9.21 -8.82 -17.43
CA PHE A 115 -8.49 -8.20 -18.53
C PHE A 115 -7.10 -8.82 -18.65
N THR A 116 -6.88 -9.48 -19.78
CA THR A 116 -5.55 -9.94 -20.19
C THR A 116 -5.24 -9.35 -21.56
N SER A 117 -4.08 -8.72 -21.69
CA SER A 117 -3.57 -8.20 -22.95
C SER A 117 -2.27 -8.89 -23.30
N SER A 118 -2.09 -9.29 -24.56
CA SER A 118 -0.85 -9.90 -25.03
C SER A 118 -0.22 -9.06 -26.13
N ARG A 119 1.11 -8.87 -26.07
CA ARG A 119 1.87 -8.13 -27.09
C ARG A 119 3.10 -8.93 -27.52
N PRO A 120 3.36 -9.06 -28.84
CA PRO A 120 4.53 -9.77 -29.33
C PRO A 120 5.81 -8.92 -29.17
N LEU A 121 6.91 -9.59 -28.81
CA LEU A 121 8.26 -9.08 -28.89
C LEU A 121 9.04 -9.94 -29.89
N THR A 122 9.43 -9.33 -31.02
CA THR A 122 10.33 -9.97 -31.99
C THR A 122 11.79 -9.79 -31.56
N MET A 123 12.56 -10.88 -31.62
CA MET A 123 13.99 -10.96 -31.32
C MET A 123 14.71 -11.57 -32.52
N LYS A 124 15.64 -10.84 -33.14
CA LYS A 124 16.41 -11.31 -34.29
C LYS A 124 17.86 -11.57 -33.91
N ASN A 125 18.37 -12.75 -34.23
CA ASN A 125 19.79 -13.05 -34.10
C ASN A 125 20.59 -12.33 -35.19
N VAL A 126 21.38 -11.34 -34.79
CA VAL A 126 22.29 -10.59 -35.66
C VAL A 126 23.76 -10.94 -35.39
N SER A 127 24.00 -11.91 -34.52
CA SER A 127 25.32 -12.47 -34.27
C SER A 127 25.72 -13.49 -35.36
N PRO A 128 27.02 -13.79 -35.53
CA PRO A 128 27.47 -14.72 -36.54
C PRO A 128 27.26 -16.20 -36.17
N LEU A 129 26.90 -16.49 -34.91
CA LEU A 129 26.69 -17.83 -34.37
C LEU A 129 25.22 -18.04 -34.01
N ASP A 130 24.81 -19.29 -33.92
CA ASP A 130 23.48 -19.64 -33.41
C ASP A 130 23.40 -19.25 -31.93
N LEU A 131 22.26 -18.71 -31.52
CA LEU A 131 22.01 -18.26 -30.16
C LEU A 131 21.01 -19.19 -29.48
N GLU A 132 21.38 -19.65 -28.30
CA GLU A 132 20.49 -20.33 -27.37
C GLU A 132 20.36 -19.45 -26.13
N PHE A 133 19.13 -19.12 -25.74
CA PHE A 133 18.87 -18.23 -24.62
C PHE A 133 17.53 -18.51 -23.96
N SER A 134 17.43 -18.09 -22.69
CA SER A 134 16.21 -18.16 -21.89
C SER A 134 15.74 -16.77 -21.48
N LEU A 135 14.43 -16.60 -21.42
CA LEU A 135 13.73 -15.40 -20.98
C LEU A 135 13.25 -15.60 -19.54
N LYS A 136 13.53 -14.64 -18.68
CA LYS A 136 13.13 -14.68 -17.27
C LYS A 136 12.54 -13.35 -16.86
N ILE A 137 11.29 -13.37 -16.39
CA ILE A 137 10.70 -12.20 -15.73
C ILE A 137 11.14 -12.24 -14.28
N ASN A 138 11.82 -11.19 -13.82
CA ASN A 138 12.21 -11.09 -12.42
C ASN A 138 10.97 -10.90 -11.55
N LYS A 139 10.75 -11.85 -10.63
CA LYS A 139 9.78 -11.67 -9.54
C LYS A 139 10.44 -10.80 -8.47
N THR A 140 9.81 -9.68 -8.15
CA THR A 140 10.19 -8.83 -7.01
C THR A 140 9.40 -9.27 -5.79
N GLY A 141 10.04 -10.02 -4.89
CA GLY A 141 9.43 -10.48 -3.64
C GLY A 141 8.40 -11.60 -3.83
N ASN A 142 7.45 -11.68 -2.88
CA ASN A 142 6.38 -12.69 -2.85
C ASN A 142 5.11 -12.25 -3.59
N GLU A 143 5.09 -11.05 -4.19
CA GLU A 143 3.91 -10.57 -4.89
C GLU A 143 3.74 -11.26 -6.26
N PRO A 144 2.49 -11.49 -6.70
CA PRO A 144 2.22 -11.99 -8.05
C PRO A 144 2.76 -11.02 -9.11
N SER A 145 3.32 -11.56 -10.20
CA SER A 145 3.73 -10.76 -11.35
C SER A 145 2.54 -10.61 -12.29
N PRO A 146 2.21 -9.38 -12.75
CA PRO A 146 1.18 -9.18 -13.77
C PRO A 146 1.62 -9.64 -15.15
N PHE A 147 2.92 -9.89 -15.34
CA PHE A 147 3.49 -10.29 -16.63
C PHE A 147 3.79 -11.77 -16.68
N SER A 148 3.46 -12.39 -17.81
CA SER A 148 3.85 -13.75 -18.18
C SER A 148 4.31 -13.83 -19.64
N ILE A 149 5.01 -14.91 -19.97
CA ILE A 149 5.45 -15.20 -21.34
C ILE A 149 4.93 -16.59 -21.74
N ASP A 150 4.61 -16.74 -23.01
CA ASP A 150 4.16 -18.02 -23.58
C ASP A 150 5.31 -19.00 -23.81
N GLN A 151 6.50 -18.49 -24.13
CA GLN A 151 7.69 -19.28 -24.39
C GLN A 151 8.93 -18.70 -23.69
N PRO A 152 9.61 -19.47 -22.82
CA PRO A 152 10.82 -18.99 -22.13
C PRO A 152 12.11 -19.26 -22.91
N ASP A 153 12.20 -20.35 -23.68
CA ASP A 153 13.47 -20.81 -24.27
C ASP A 153 13.47 -20.68 -25.79
N PHE A 154 14.59 -20.21 -26.34
CA PHE A 154 14.76 -19.96 -27.78
C PHE A 154 16.10 -20.48 -28.29
N VAL A 155 16.07 -21.01 -29.51
CA VAL A 155 17.24 -21.31 -30.34
C VAL A 155 17.06 -20.60 -31.66
N LEU A 156 17.90 -19.60 -31.96
CA LEU A 156 17.83 -18.80 -33.18
C LEU A 156 19.13 -18.92 -33.97
N LYS A 157 19.01 -19.39 -35.22
CA LYS A 157 20.14 -19.41 -36.15
C LYS A 157 20.54 -18.00 -36.57
N LYS A 158 21.74 -17.86 -37.14
CA LYS A 158 22.19 -16.58 -37.72
C LYS A 158 21.13 -15.99 -38.66
N GLY A 159 20.65 -14.78 -38.35
CA GLY A 159 19.66 -14.04 -39.13
C GLY A 159 18.20 -14.41 -38.85
N GLU A 160 17.94 -15.47 -38.09
CA GLU A 160 16.60 -15.93 -37.71
C GLU A 160 15.95 -14.99 -36.69
N SER A 161 14.61 -14.94 -36.69
CA SER A 161 13.82 -14.18 -35.72
C SER A 161 12.87 -15.11 -34.97
N GLY A 162 12.82 -14.94 -33.65
CA GLY A 162 11.81 -15.52 -32.79
C GLY A 162 10.82 -14.46 -32.30
N VAL A 163 9.63 -14.89 -31.91
CA VAL A 163 8.63 -14.03 -31.27
C VAL A 163 8.24 -14.66 -29.95
N VAL A 164 8.22 -13.85 -28.89
CA VAL A 164 7.60 -14.20 -27.60
C VAL A 164 6.39 -13.30 -27.40
N ASN A 165 5.27 -13.86 -26.96
CA ASN A 165 4.13 -13.05 -26.56
C ASN A 165 4.22 -12.78 -25.06
N VAL A 166 4.25 -11.50 -24.71
CA VAL A 166 4.22 -11.05 -23.32
C VAL A 166 2.78 -10.72 -22.98
N SER A 167 2.22 -11.45 -22.02
CA SER A 167 0.87 -11.26 -21.51
C SER A 167 0.89 -10.43 -20.23
N PHE A 168 -0.10 -9.55 -20.09
CA PHE A 168 -0.33 -8.67 -18.96
C PHE A 168 -1.72 -8.92 -18.39
N ASP A 169 -1.79 -9.31 -17.12
CA ASP A 169 -3.01 -9.54 -16.35
C ASP A 169 -3.27 -8.36 -15.40
N ALA A 170 -4.34 -7.61 -15.64
CA ALA A 170 -4.71 -6.47 -14.80
C ALA A 170 -5.39 -6.88 -13.49
N SER A 171 -5.78 -8.15 -13.32
CA SER A 171 -6.46 -8.67 -12.13
C SER A 171 -5.52 -9.25 -11.06
N TYR A 172 -4.20 -9.16 -11.29
CA TYR A 172 -3.19 -9.90 -10.53
C TYR A 172 -3.12 -9.61 -9.01
N ARG A 173 -3.61 -8.45 -8.53
CA ARG A 173 -3.56 -8.04 -7.11
C ARG A 173 -4.87 -8.16 -6.35
N ALA A 174 -6.00 -8.43 -7.03
CA ALA A 174 -7.36 -8.47 -6.47
C ALA A 174 -7.86 -7.20 -5.73
N ASP A 175 -6.98 -6.30 -5.29
CA ASP A 175 -7.27 -5.06 -4.55
C ASP A 175 -7.96 -3.98 -5.39
N ARG A 176 -7.90 -4.06 -6.72
CA ARG A 176 -8.49 -3.09 -7.66
C ARG A 176 -8.02 -1.66 -7.39
N GLU A 177 -6.76 -1.50 -6.99
CA GLU A 177 -6.14 -0.20 -6.79
C GLU A 177 -5.48 0.32 -8.07
N THR A 178 -5.64 1.62 -8.34
CA THR A 178 -4.88 2.33 -9.37
C THR A 178 -3.41 2.35 -8.98
N HIS A 179 -2.56 1.82 -9.85
CA HIS A 179 -1.12 1.88 -9.65
C HIS A 179 -0.35 1.63 -10.95
N LYS A 180 0.94 1.94 -10.90
CA LYS A 180 1.89 1.61 -11.97
C LYS A 180 2.83 0.51 -11.50
N THR A 181 3.13 -0.41 -12.39
CA THR A 181 4.05 -1.52 -12.15
C THR A 181 5.09 -1.58 -13.25
N SER A 182 6.32 -1.93 -12.90
CA SER A 182 7.43 -2.04 -13.85
C SER A 182 8.38 -3.14 -13.42
N THR A 183 8.66 -4.08 -14.32
CA THR A 183 9.67 -5.13 -14.11
C THR A 183 10.58 -5.26 -15.33
N LYS A 184 11.65 -6.04 -15.19
CA LYS A 184 12.60 -6.36 -16.26
C LYS A 184 12.45 -7.81 -16.65
N MET A 185 12.23 -8.05 -17.95
CA MET A 185 12.45 -9.36 -18.55
C MET A 185 13.93 -9.46 -18.95
N MET A 186 14.61 -10.45 -18.40
CA MET A 186 16.00 -10.74 -18.65
C MET A 186 16.14 -11.77 -19.77
N VAL A 187 17.03 -11.50 -20.71
CA VAL A 187 17.49 -12.46 -21.72
C VAL A 187 18.83 -13.01 -21.25
N CYS A 188 18.85 -14.30 -20.91
CA CYS A 188 20.04 -15.00 -20.44
C CYS A 188 20.58 -15.88 -21.57
N PHE A 189 21.71 -15.48 -22.15
CA PHE A 189 22.37 -16.27 -23.18
C PHE A 189 23.06 -17.48 -22.58
N ASN A 190 22.79 -18.66 -23.12
CA ASN A 190 23.42 -19.89 -22.65
C ASN A 190 24.92 -19.83 -22.97
N ASN A 191 25.73 -20.39 -22.06
CA ASN A 191 27.19 -20.42 -22.17
C ASN A 191 27.91 -19.06 -22.26
N HIS A 192 27.20 -17.95 -21.97
CA HIS A 192 27.77 -16.60 -21.97
C HIS A 192 27.31 -15.80 -20.73
N GLY A 193 28.17 -14.89 -20.24
CA GLY A 193 27.87 -14.10 -19.03
C GLY A 193 26.98 -12.89 -19.28
N GLN A 194 26.87 -12.44 -20.54
CA GLN A 194 26.02 -11.31 -20.94
C GLN A 194 24.55 -11.60 -20.68
N ARG A 195 23.83 -10.55 -20.27
CA ARG A 195 22.39 -10.55 -20.14
C ARG A 195 21.84 -9.27 -20.70
N ASP A 196 20.79 -9.37 -21.49
CA ASP A 196 20.06 -8.21 -22.00
C ASP A 196 18.77 -8.03 -21.18
N THR A 197 18.20 -6.83 -21.17
CA THR A 197 16.98 -6.53 -20.42
C THR A 197 15.98 -5.75 -21.24
N ILE A 198 14.73 -6.18 -21.18
CA ILE A 198 13.56 -5.49 -21.75
C ILE A 198 12.67 -5.03 -20.61
N THR A 199 12.23 -3.77 -20.63
CA THR A 199 11.34 -3.22 -19.61
C THR A 199 9.89 -3.58 -19.91
N LEU A 200 9.20 -4.15 -18.93
CA LEU A 200 7.75 -4.39 -18.98
C LEU A 200 7.08 -3.41 -18.02
N ALA A 201 6.20 -2.57 -18.54
CA ALA A 201 5.50 -1.54 -17.76
C ALA A 201 3.99 -1.71 -17.87
N GLY A 202 3.28 -1.59 -16.76
CA GLY A 202 1.83 -1.65 -16.67
C GLY A 202 1.30 -0.40 -15.99
N ASP A 203 0.27 0.22 -16.56
CA ASP A 203 -0.48 1.33 -15.96
C ASP A 203 -1.92 0.85 -15.74
N LEU A 204 -2.32 0.67 -14.47
CA LEU A 204 -3.65 0.20 -14.09
C LEU A 204 -4.45 1.36 -13.52
N GLN A 205 -5.64 1.60 -14.07
CA GLN A 205 -6.55 2.65 -13.66
C GLN A 205 -7.89 2.02 -13.24
N PHE A 206 -8.19 2.09 -11.95
CA PHE A 206 -9.44 1.64 -11.33
C PHE A 206 -10.17 2.83 -10.69
N PRO A 207 -11.49 2.76 -10.46
CA PRO A 207 -12.18 3.79 -9.68
C PRO A 207 -11.73 3.73 -8.22
N ASN A 208 -11.10 4.81 -7.72
CA ASN A 208 -10.61 4.86 -6.34
C ASN A 208 -11.04 6.17 -5.67
N LEU A 209 -11.48 6.04 -4.42
CA LEU A 209 -11.90 7.16 -3.59
C LEU A 209 -10.92 7.36 -2.43
N VAL A 210 -10.99 8.54 -1.83
CA VAL A 210 -10.41 8.86 -0.53
C VAL A 210 -11.48 9.57 0.29
N LEU A 211 -11.72 9.09 1.51
CA LEU A 211 -12.53 9.78 2.51
C LEU A 211 -11.62 10.74 3.29
N ASP A 212 -12.11 11.94 3.58
CA ASP A 212 -11.40 12.90 4.43
C ASP A 212 -11.32 12.48 5.92
N SER A 213 -12.18 11.56 6.34
CA SER A 213 -12.12 10.88 7.64
C SER A 213 -12.48 9.40 7.55
N LYS A 214 -11.88 8.60 8.43
CA LYS A 214 -12.23 7.17 8.63
C LYS A 214 -13.17 6.93 9.81
N GLU A 215 -13.42 7.96 10.61
CA GLU A 215 -14.27 7.92 11.79
C GLU A 215 -15.11 9.19 11.90
N MET A 216 -16.33 9.04 12.40
CA MET A 216 -17.27 10.12 12.67
C MET A 216 -17.94 9.90 14.02
N ASP A 217 -17.46 10.62 15.02
CA ASP A 217 -18.02 10.64 16.37
C ASP A 217 -18.99 11.80 16.55
N PHE A 218 -20.27 11.51 16.69
CA PHE A 218 -21.34 12.47 16.99
C PHE A 218 -21.27 12.97 18.44
N GLY A 219 -20.62 12.24 19.34
CA GLY A 219 -20.61 12.51 20.77
C GLY A 219 -21.94 12.13 21.42
N CYS A 220 -22.24 12.78 22.56
CA CYS A 220 -23.50 12.58 23.27
C CYS A 220 -24.47 13.73 23.00
N ILE A 221 -25.62 13.41 22.40
CA ILE A 221 -26.70 14.38 22.11
C ILE A 221 -27.90 14.16 23.04
N LEU A 222 -28.86 15.08 22.98
CA LEU A 222 -30.10 14.93 23.75
C LEU A 222 -30.93 13.77 23.21
N ASN A 223 -31.60 13.04 24.10
CA ASN A 223 -32.59 12.04 23.71
C ASN A 223 -33.60 12.60 22.70
N ASP A 224 -33.99 11.77 21.73
CA ASP A 224 -34.99 12.08 20.70
C ASP A 224 -34.63 13.31 19.86
N THR A 225 -33.33 13.62 19.75
CA THR A 225 -32.80 14.64 18.84
C THR A 225 -31.95 14.04 17.74
N GLU A 226 -31.75 14.84 16.69
CA GLU A 226 -30.98 14.48 15.51
C GLU A 226 -29.72 15.36 15.42
N GLN A 227 -28.61 14.77 14.99
CA GLN A 227 -27.41 15.51 14.62
C GLN A 227 -26.93 15.12 13.23
N ARG A 228 -26.41 16.09 12.48
CA ARG A 228 -25.83 15.90 11.14
C ARG A 228 -24.36 16.24 11.15
N ARG A 229 -23.57 15.43 10.44
CA ARG A 229 -22.16 15.69 10.14
C ARG A 229 -21.88 15.32 8.69
N THR A 230 -20.75 15.75 8.16
CA THR A 230 -20.40 15.54 6.75
C THR A 230 -19.06 14.84 6.63
N VAL A 231 -18.98 13.86 5.73
CA VAL A 231 -17.72 13.27 5.23
C VAL A 231 -17.56 13.67 3.76
N THR A 232 -16.35 14.04 3.37
CA THR A 232 -16.04 14.35 1.97
C THR A 232 -15.38 13.14 1.33
N ILE A 233 -15.97 12.66 0.24
CA ILE A 233 -15.42 11.60 -0.61
C ILE A 233 -14.82 12.22 -1.86
N THR A 234 -13.58 11.88 -2.20
CA THR A 234 -12.85 12.43 -3.34
C THR A 234 -12.38 11.32 -4.26
N ASN A 235 -12.70 11.42 -5.55
CA ASN A 235 -12.17 10.50 -6.56
C ASN A 235 -10.76 10.90 -6.95
N THR A 236 -9.78 10.07 -6.60
CA THR A 236 -8.35 10.32 -6.86
C THR A 236 -7.83 9.61 -8.11
N SER A 237 -8.67 8.83 -8.78
CA SER A 237 -8.31 8.11 -9.99
C SER A 237 -8.77 8.82 -11.26
N LYS A 238 -8.39 8.26 -12.42
CA LYS A 238 -8.80 8.75 -13.74
C LYS A 238 -10.12 8.13 -14.24
N VAL A 239 -10.72 7.25 -13.45
CA VAL A 239 -11.95 6.52 -13.78
C VAL A 239 -13.08 7.04 -12.91
N ALA A 240 -14.25 7.30 -13.50
CA ALA A 240 -15.41 7.71 -12.72
C ALA A 240 -15.76 6.63 -11.69
N ALA A 241 -16.01 7.04 -10.45
CA ALA A 241 -16.27 6.13 -9.34
C ALA A 241 -17.76 6.13 -9.01
N ALA A 242 -18.45 5.06 -9.36
CA ALA A 242 -19.81 4.80 -8.90
C ALA A 242 -19.75 4.14 -7.52
N TYR A 243 -20.44 4.71 -6.53
CA TYR A 243 -20.41 4.22 -5.15
C TYR A 243 -21.81 4.00 -4.58
N THR A 244 -21.90 3.10 -3.60
CA THR A 244 -23.08 2.89 -2.76
C THR A 244 -22.66 2.65 -1.31
N TRP A 245 -23.38 3.24 -0.36
CA TRP A 245 -23.18 3.00 1.07
C TRP A 245 -24.02 1.83 1.55
N VAL A 246 -23.40 0.95 2.33
CA VAL A 246 -24.06 -0.15 3.04
C VAL A 246 -23.56 -0.20 4.48
N PHE A 247 -24.37 -0.67 5.42
CA PHE A 247 -23.90 -0.92 6.78
C PHE A 247 -23.46 -2.38 6.92
N GLU A 248 -22.39 -2.63 7.67
CA GLU A 248 -22.04 -3.99 8.10
C GLU A 248 -23.01 -4.48 9.19
N ASP A 249 -23.39 -5.76 9.17
CA ASP A 249 -24.34 -6.34 10.14
C ASP A 249 -23.84 -6.26 11.60
N ASP A 250 -24.78 -5.96 12.51
CA ASP A 250 -24.61 -5.34 13.84
C ASP A 250 -23.69 -6.06 14.85
N GLN A 251 -22.85 -5.27 15.54
CA GLN A 251 -22.45 -5.54 16.93
C GLN A 251 -23.61 -5.16 17.86
N PRO A 252 -23.99 -5.99 18.85
CA PRO A 252 -25.14 -5.70 19.71
C PRO A 252 -24.94 -4.43 20.54
N ASP A 253 -26.04 -3.69 20.67
CA ASP A 253 -26.20 -2.49 21.51
C ASP A 253 -25.61 -2.68 22.92
N ALA A 254 -24.70 -1.79 23.32
CA ALA A 254 -24.23 -1.75 24.70
C ALA A 254 -25.09 -0.73 25.49
N PRO A 255 -25.84 -1.15 26.54
CA PRO A 255 -26.50 -0.19 27.42
C PRO A 255 -25.45 0.62 28.18
N VAL A 256 -25.66 1.93 28.26
CA VAL A 256 -24.78 2.86 28.98
C VAL A 256 -24.87 2.55 30.49
N SER A 257 -23.81 1.96 31.03
CA SER A 257 -23.68 1.63 32.46
C SER A 257 -23.60 2.90 33.32
N GLY A 258 -24.75 3.34 33.84
CA GLY A 258 -24.86 4.24 34.98
C GLY A 258 -25.11 3.43 36.25
N ARG A 259 -24.19 3.50 37.23
CA ARG A 259 -24.31 2.84 38.53
C ARG A 259 -25.62 3.21 39.25
N THR A 260 -26.55 2.26 39.31
CA THR A 260 -27.44 2.07 40.47
C THR A 260 -27.82 0.59 40.53
N LYS A 261 -27.61 -0.05 41.68
CA LYS A 261 -28.15 -1.39 41.96
C LYS A 261 -29.68 -1.31 41.88
N LYS A 262 -30.28 -1.85 40.82
CA LYS A 262 -31.73 -2.11 40.73
C LYS A 262 -31.96 -3.59 40.42
N SER A 263 -33.01 -4.10 41.05
CA SER A 263 -33.42 -5.50 41.25
C SER A 263 -33.80 -6.25 39.96
N GLU A 264 -33.68 -7.59 40.02
CA GLU A 264 -33.91 -8.61 38.98
C GLU A 264 -35.32 -8.67 38.32
N LYS A 265 -36.19 -7.66 38.44
CA LYS A 265 -37.58 -7.73 37.96
C LYS A 265 -37.94 -6.92 36.71
N ASP A 266 -37.03 -6.11 36.17
CA ASP A 266 -37.25 -5.36 34.92
C ASP A 266 -36.29 -5.84 33.81
N LYS A 267 -36.50 -7.07 33.32
CA LYS A 267 -35.89 -7.56 32.07
C LYS A 267 -36.94 -7.53 30.97
N GLU A 268 -37.44 -6.35 30.62
CA GLU A 268 -37.92 -6.14 29.25
C GLU A 268 -36.68 -6.15 28.36
N ALA A 269 -36.61 -7.14 27.47
CA ALA A 269 -35.57 -7.21 26.47
C ALA A 269 -35.60 -5.92 25.65
N VAL A 270 -34.60 -5.06 25.82
CA VAL A 270 -34.40 -3.91 24.94
C VAL A 270 -34.16 -4.52 23.56
N ALA A 271 -35.17 -4.46 22.69
CA ALA A 271 -35.08 -5.00 21.35
C ALA A 271 -33.89 -4.35 20.65
N ALA A 272 -33.05 -5.16 20.00
CA ALA A 272 -31.97 -4.67 19.15
C ALA A 272 -32.59 -3.75 18.10
N VAL A 273 -32.09 -2.51 18.01
CA VAL A 273 -32.59 -1.57 17.01
C VAL A 273 -31.66 -1.63 15.81
N PRO A 274 -32.19 -1.89 14.60
CA PRO A 274 -31.38 -1.89 13.39
C PRO A 274 -30.64 -0.57 13.22
N VAL A 275 -29.36 -0.64 12.83
CA VAL A 275 -28.53 0.55 12.58
C VAL A 275 -29.15 1.55 11.59
N ASN A 276 -29.91 1.05 10.61
CA ASN A 276 -30.62 1.88 9.61
C ASN A 276 -31.72 2.78 10.20
N ASN A 277 -32.17 2.51 11.43
CA ASN A 277 -33.11 3.39 12.14
C ASN A 277 -32.38 4.50 12.91
N VAL A 278 -31.06 4.39 13.05
CA VAL A 278 -30.21 5.23 13.89
C VAL A 278 -29.30 6.13 13.05
N PHE A 279 -28.67 5.57 12.02
CA PHE A 279 -27.83 6.30 11.10
C PHE A 279 -28.42 6.29 9.69
N ASP A 280 -28.23 7.39 8.97
CA ASP A 280 -28.58 7.51 7.55
C ASP A 280 -27.46 8.26 6.81
N LEU A 281 -27.27 7.98 5.51
CA LEU A 281 -26.23 8.60 4.67
C LEU A 281 -26.87 9.18 3.40
N ILE A 282 -26.69 10.48 3.19
CA ILE A 282 -27.32 11.22 2.09
C ILE A 282 -26.26 12.01 1.31
N PRO A 283 -26.07 11.76 -0.01
CA PRO A 283 -26.70 10.69 -0.77
C PRO A 283 -26.10 9.30 -0.46
N PHE A 284 -26.94 8.27 -0.46
CA PHE A 284 -26.51 6.89 -0.20
C PHE A 284 -25.81 6.22 -1.40
N ARG A 285 -25.94 6.78 -2.60
CA ARG A 285 -25.24 6.36 -3.83
C ARG A 285 -24.98 7.54 -4.74
N GLY A 286 -23.94 7.46 -5.55
CA GLY A 286 -23.56 8.54 -6.46
C GLY A 286 -22.49 8.12 -7.47
N VAL A 287 -22.11 9.05 -8.35
CA VAL A 287 -21.02 8.86 -9.32
C VAL A 287 -20.13 10.09 -9.30
N ILE A 288 -18.86 9.90 -8.97
CA ILE A 288 -17.89 10.98 -8.81
C ILE A 288 -16.92 10.97 -9.99
N ALA A 289 -16.87 12.07 -10.74
CA ALA A 289 -15.93 12.26 -11.84
C ALA A 289 -14.46 12.31 -11.35
N PRO A 290 -13.48 12.01 -12.22
CA PRO A 290 -12.06 12.11 -11.88
C PRO A 290 -11.68 13.47 -11.27
N GLY A 291 -11.06 13.45 -10.09
CA GLY A 291 -10.62 14.65 -9.36
C GLY A 291 -11.75 15.45 -8.70
N ALA A 292 -13.00 15.03 -8.81
CA ALA A 292 -14.12 15.65 -8.13
C ALA A 292 -14.28 15.12 -6.69
N SER A 293 -14.98 15.91 -5.88
CA SER A 293 -15.35 15.54 -4.51
C SER A 293 -16.86 15.71 -4.33
N GLU A 294 -17.42 14.87 -3.46
CA GLU A 294 -18.82 14.92 -3.06
C GLU A 294 -18.90 14.91 -1.53
N ARG A 295 -19.89 15.63 -1.00
CA ARG A 295 -20.16 15.69 0.45
C ARG A 295 -21.32 14.77 0.75
N VAL A 296 -21.08 13.82 1.65
CA VAL A 296 -22.10 12.91 2.17
C VAL A 296 -22.46 13.36 3.58
N GLU A 297 -23.73 13.69 3.80
CA GLU A 297 -24.26 13.97 5.12
C GLU A 297 -24.59 12.64 5.82
N VAL A 298 -24.08 12.49 7.04
CA VAL A 298 -24.39 11.38 7.92
C VAL A 298 -25.30 11.91 9.03
N LEU A 299 -26.46 11.28 9.16
CA LEU A 299 -27.48 11.54 10.15
C LEU A 299 -27.28 10.63 11.36
N PHE A 300 -27.48 11.14 12.56
CA PHE A 300 -27.58 10.34 13.77
C PHE A 300 -28.85 10.70 14.55
N ASN A 301 -29.72 9.71 14.76
CA ASN A 301 -30.93 9.78 15.57
C ASN A 301 -30.65 9.26 16.98
N GLY A 302 -30.66 10.17 17.96
CA GLY A 302 -30.30 9.88 19.34
C GLY A 302 -31.41 9.14 20.10
N LEU A 303 -31.39 7.81 20.09
CA LEU A 303 -32.37 7.02 20.86
C LEU A 303 -32.11 7.09 22.38
N PRO A 304 -33.15 7.24 23.21
CA PRO A 304 -33.00 7.54 24.63
C PRO A 304 -32.04 6.62 25.41
N GLY A 305 -30.98 7.19 25.97
CA GLY A 305 -30.05 6.48 26.86
C GLY A 305 -29.19 5.41 26.19
N ARG A 306 -29.03 5.47 24.86
CA ARG A 306 -28.32 4.45 24.07
C ARG A 306 -27.06 4.99 23.42
N LYS A 307 -26.10 4.09 23.23
CA LYS A 307 -24.88 4.31 22.45
C LYS A 307 -24.85 3.34 21.28
N PHE A 308 -24.49 3.84 20.11
CA PHE A 308 -24.36 3.07 18.88
C PHE A 308 -22.94 3.19 18.33
N ASN A 309 -22.42 2.06 17.85
CA ASN A 309 -21.22 2.01 17.03
C ASN A 309 -21.56 1.22 15.76
N ALA A 310 -21.21 1.75 14.59
CA ALA A 310 -21.51 1.12 13.31
C ALA A 310 -20.40 1.34 12.30
N THR A 311 -20.27 0.44 11.34
CA THR A 311 -19.42 0.64 10.15
C THR A 311 -20.32 0.87 8.94
N ALA A 312 -20.25 2.06 8.35
CA ALA A 312 -20.77 2.30 7.01
C ALA A 312 -19.65 2.03 5.99
N VAL A 313 -19.90 1.18 5.00
CA VAL A 313 -18.94 0.83 3.95
C VAL A 313 -19.37 1.47 2.65
N CYS A 314 -18.50 2.33 2.10
CA CYS A 314 -18.65 2.88 0.76
C CYS A 314 -18.09 1.88 -0.24
N GLN A 315 -18.98 1.12 -0.87
CA GLN A 315 -18.64 0.15 -1.91
C GLN A 315 -18.48 0.87 -3.25
N VAL A 316 -17.35 0.67 -3.91
CA VAL A 316 -17.08 1.25 -5.24
C VAL A 316 -17.16 0.16 -6.30
N GLU A 317 -18.01 0.37 -7.30
CA GLU A 317 -18.13 -0.55 -8.42
C GLU A 317 -16.78 -0.65 -9.16
N GLY A 318 -16.20 -1.86 -9.21
CA GLY A 318 -14.89 -2.06 -9.83
C GLY A 318 -13.69 -1.52 -9.05
N GLY A 319 -13.90 -1.04 -7.83
CA GLY A 319 -12.85 -0.51 -6.95
C GLY A 319 -12.77 -1.25 -5.60
N PRO A 320 -11.97 -0.70 -4.66
CA PRO A 320 -11.92 -1.13 -3.26
C PRO A 320 -13.13 -0.65 -2.46
N ASP A 321 -13.32 -1.25 -1.29
CA ASP A 321 -14.32 -0.82 -0.29
C ASP A 321 -13.68 0.13 0.74
N TYR A 322 -14.43 1.17 1.14
CA TYR A 322 -13.95 2.20 2.06
C TYR A 322 -14.82 2.28 3.33
N PRO A 323 -14.34 1.75 4.47
CA PRO A 323 -15.10 1.78 5.72
C PRO A 323 -15.02 3.14 6.43
N LEU A 324 -16.15 3.56 7.00
CA LEU A 324 -16.33 4.74 7.85
C LEU A 324 -16.93 4.29 9.19
N GLN A 325 -16.19 4.48 10.27
CA GLN A 325 -16.65 4.18 11.62
C GLN A 325 -17.57 5.29 12.13
N LEU A 326 -18.74 4.94 12.66
CA LEU A 326 -19.73 5.87 13.19
C LEU A 326 -19.95 5.60 14.67
N VAL A 327 -19.92 6.65 15.49
CA VAL A 327 -20.16 6.57 16.94
C VAL A 327 -21.14 7.65 17.35
N GLY A 328 -22.15 7.31 18.13
CA GLY A 328 -23.11 8.27 18.67
C GLY A 328 -23.75 7.79 19.96
N GLU A 329 -24.02 8.72 20.87
CA GLU A 329 -24.70 8.47 22.15
C GLU A 329 -25.85 9.46 22.34
N ALA A 330 -26.93 9.05 23.00
CA ALA A 330 -27.97 9.97 23.44
C ALA A 330 -28.24 9.83 24.94
N SER A 331 -28.40 10.96 25.63
CA SER A 331 -28.73 10.98 27.05
C SER A 331 -29.64 12.15 27.42
N SER A 332 -30.14 12.14 28.66
CA SER A 332 -30.85 13.28 29.23
C SER A 332 -29.88 14.28 29.85
N ILE A 333 -30.31 15.53 29.95
CA ILE A 333 -29.57 16.57 30.67
C ILE A 333 -29.57 16.23 32.16
N GLN A 334 -28.39 16.26 32.78
CA GLN A 334 -28.23 16.10 34.21
C GLN A 334 -27.36 17.23 34.74
N TYR A 335 -27.84 17.96 35.75
CA TYR A 335 -27.15 19.09 36.31
C TYR A 335 -27.24 19.13 37.83
N LYS A 336 -26.30 19.86 38.43
CA LYS A 336 -26.24 20.10 39.87
C LYS A 336 -25.76 21.50 40.16
N PHE A 337 -26.44 22.18 41.08
CA PHE A 337 -25.94 23.40 41.69
C PHE A 337 -25.08 23.06 42.92
N ASP A 338 -23.97 23.78 43.12
CA ASP A 338 -23.19 23.68 44.36
C ASP A 338 -23.97 24.20 45.58
N ARG A 339 -24.81 25.23 45.36
CA ARG A 339 -25.73 25.82 46.33
C ARG A 339 -26.97 26.37 45.64
N VAL A 340 -28.09 26.37 46.36
CA VAL A 340 -29.38 26.92 45.89
C VAL A 340 -29.86 28.10 46.73
N VAL A 341 -29.17 28.41 47.83
CA VAL A 341 -29.44 29.54 48.73
C VAL A 341 -28.18 30.39 48.80
N LEU A 342 -28.35 31.70 48.62
CA LEU A 342 -27.30 32.70 48.77
C LEU A 342 -27.64 33.63 49.94
N ASP A 343 -27.15 33.28 51.13
CA ASP A 343 -27.33 34.12 52.32
C ASP A 343 -26.30 35.24 52.34
N PHE A 344 -26.69 36.48 52.08
CA PHE A 344 -25.78 37.62 52.14
C PHE A 344 -25.55 38.15 53.57
N GLY A 345 -26.23 37.63 54.60
CA GLY A 345 -26.11 38.10 55.96
C GLY A 345 -26.59 39.57 56.14
N SER A 346 -26.08 40.23 57.18
CA SER A 346 -26.37 41.66 57.41
C SER A 346 -25.57 42.54 56.47
N GLN A 347 -26.24 43.44 55.76
CA GLN A 347 -25.64 44.29 54.73
C GLN A 347 -25.96 45.77 54.97
N GLU A 348 -25.00 46.62 54.60
CA GLU A 348 -25.19 48.07 54.63
C GLU A 348 -26.18 48.52 53.55
N TYR A 349 -26.88 49.62 53.84
CA TYR A 349 -27.81 50.22 52.90
C TYR A 349 -27.07 50.68 51.63
N ASP A 350 -27.60 50.29 50.46
CA ASP A 350 -27.11 50.64 49.11
C ASP A 350 -25.70 50.12 48.73
N THR A 351 -25.15 49.18 49.49
CA THR A 351 -23.89 48.50 49.13
C THR A 351 -24.19 47.24 48.33
N TRP A 352 -23.47 47.04 47.21
CA TRP A 352 -23.52 45.81 46.43
C TRP A 352 -22.59 44.75 47.00
N GLN A 353 -23.11 43.55 47.22
CA GLN A 353 -22.33 42.36 47.55
C GLN A 353 -22.46 41.29 46.50
N GLU A 354 -21.42 40.48 46.34
CA GLU A 354 -21.38 39.42 45.33
C GLU A 354 -21.22 38.05 45.98
N LYS A 355 -22.01 37.10 45.51
CA LYS A 355 -21.81 35.67 45.77
C LYS A 355 -21.91 34.90 44.47
N GLU A 356 -21.29 33.75 44.44
CA GLU A 356 -21.31 32.86 43.29
C GLU A 356 -22.07 31.58 43.58
N LEU A 357 -22.67 31.04 42.53
CA LEU A 357 -23.14 29.66 42.44
C LEU A 357 -22.53 29.01 41.19
N ILE A 358 -22.35 27.70 41.26
CA ILE A 358 -21.74 26.88 40.22
C ILE A 358 -22.79 25.89 39.72
N LEU A 359 -23.20 26.07 38.47
CA LEU A 359 -24.01 25.10 37.73
C LEU A 359 -23.09 24.09 37.05
N SER A 360 -23.14 22.84 37.50
CA SER A 360 -22.30 21.76 36.98
C SER A 360 -23.12 20.81 36.11
N ASN A 361 -22.58 20.42 34.96
CA ASN A 361 -23.06 19.31 34.16
C ASN A 361 -22.62 18.00 34.80
N SER A 362 -23.58 17.23 35.32
CA SER A 362 -23.33 15.90 35.87
C SER A 362 -23.63 14.78 34.88
N GLY A 363 -24.09 15.13 33.67
CA GLY A 363 -24.39 14.22 32.57
C GLY A 363 -23.34 14.29 31.46
N ARG A 364 -23.69 13.76 30.29
CA ARG A 364 -22.82 13.74 29.09
C ARG A 364 -23.23 14.74 28.01
N VAL A 365 -24.43 15.30 28.10
CA VAL A 365 -24.99 16.24 27.12
C VAL A 365 -24.70 17.66 27.58
N PRO A 366 -24.00 18.49 26.79
CA PRO A 366 -23.90 19.92 27.04
C PRO A 366 -25.26 20.59 26.92
N PHE A 367 -25.58 21.51 27.83
CA PHE A 367 -26.87 22.21 27.85
C PHE A 367 -26.70 23.72 28.00
N SER A 368 -27.67 24.50 27.54
CA SER A 368 -27.67 25.94 27.74
C SER A 368 -28.47 26.30 28.99
N TYR A 369 -28.14 27.41 29.65
CA TYR A 369 -28.96 27.95 30.73
C TYR A 369 -29.36 29.39 30.44
N GLN A 370 -30.46 29.83 31.03
CA GLN A 370 -30.95 31.20 31.02
C GLN A 370 -31.47 31.59 32.40
N VAL A 371 -31.05 32.76 32.89
CA VAL A 371 -31.48 33.32 34.16
C VAL A 371 -32.76 34.14 33.95
N ASP A 372 -33.78 33.82 34.74
CA ASP A 372 -35.06 34.53 34.77
C ASP A 372 -35.23 35.26 36.10
N LEU A 373 -35.13 36.59 36.02
CA LEU A 373 -35.25 37.52 37.14
C LEU A 373 -36.68 38.07 37.30
N SER A 374 -37.66 37.62 36.50
CA SER A 374 -39.06 38.09 36.58
C SER A 374 -39.75 37.70 37.90
N TYR A 375 -39.18 36.73 38.63
CA TYR A 375 -39.67 36.27 39.93
C TYR A 375 -39.25 37.16 41.10
N LEU A 376 -38.37 38.13 40.86
CA LEU A 376 -37.95 39.05 41.90
C LEU A 376 -39.11 39.96 42.33
N SER A 377 -39.38 39.97 43.63
CA SER A 377 -40.38 40.84 44.24
C SER A 377 -40.00 42.32 44.11
N ARG A 378 -38.70 42.61 44.02
CA ARG A 378 -38.17 43.99 43.96
C ARG A 378 -37.11 44.13 42.85
N PRO A 379 -37.50 44.59 41.66
CA PRO A 379 -36.57 44.81 40.56
C PRO A 379 -35.43 45.78 40.93
N GLY A 380 -34.21 45.45 40.51
CA GLY A 380 -33.02 46.28 40.72
C GLY A 380 -32.27 46.06 42.03
N MET A 381 -32.72 45.18 42.93
CA MET A 381 -31.94 44.77 44.11
C MET A 381 -30.99 43.60 43.83
N VAL A 382 -31.23 42.83 42.76
CA VAL A 382 -30.43 41.66 42.39
C VAL A 382 -30.00 41.78 40.93
N GLU A 383 -28.72 41.51 40.66
CA GLU A 383 -28.16 41.39 39.31
C GLU A 383 -27.46 40.03 39.18
N VAL A 384 -27.54 39.40 38.01
CA VAL A 384 -26.92 38.09 37.75
C VAL A 384 -26.11 38.14 36.47
N THR A 385 -24.87 37.64 36.51
CA THR A 385 -23.96 37.60 35.36
C THR A 385 -23.16 36.28 35.35
N PRO A 386 -23.11 35.54 34.22
CA PRO A 386 -23.84 35.75 32.98
C PRO A 386 -25.34 35.44 33.14
N THR A 387 -26.20 36.09 32.34
CA THR A 387 -27.64 35.78 32.29
C THR A 387 -27.97 34.58 31.40
N GLN A 388 -27.02 34.11 30.57
CA GLN A 388 -27.16 32.91 29.73
C GLN A 388 -25.80 32.33 29.40
N GLY A 389 -25.74 31.04 29.06
CA GLY A 389 -24.50 30.41 28.58
C GLY A 389 -24.63 28.91 28.32
N LEU A 390 -23.60 28.30 27.74
CA LEU A 390 -23.49 26.85 27.48
C LEU A 390 -22.65 26.17 28.58
N VAL A 391 -23.18 25.13 29.21
CA VAL A 391 -22.52 24.33 30.25
C VAL A 391 -22.01 23.02 29.64
N LYS A 392 -20.70 22.95 29.42
CA LYS A 392 -20.02 21.68 29.07
C LYS A 392 -19.63 20.88 30.31
N ASP A 393 -18.96 21.55 31.26
CA ASP A 393 -18.54 20.99 32.55
C ASP A 393 -19.12 21.81 33.70
N LYS A 394 -18.70 23.07 33.86
CA LYS A 394 -19.23 23.98 34.88
C LYS A 394 -19.44 25.39 34.34
N ALA A 395 -20.46 26.06 34.84
CA ALA A 395 -20.70 27.48 34.65
C ALA A 395 -20.72 28.19 36.00
N ARG A 396 -19.90 29.22 36.14
CA ARG A 396 -19.86 30.11 37.30
C ARG A 396 -20.83 31.26 37.04
N ILE A 397 -21.79 31.44 37.95
CA ILE A 397 -22.81 32.48 37.87
C ILE A 397 -22.63 33.38 39.11
N VAL A 398 -22.39 34.66 38.86
CA VAL A 398 -22.21 35.68 39.89
C VAL A 398 -23.55 36.37 40.12
N VAL A 399 -23.98 36.42 41.39
CA VAL A 399 -25.18 37.09 41.85
C VAL A 399 -24.76 38.27 42.72
N ARG A 400 -25.15 39.47 42.31
CA ARG A 400 -24.94 40.71 43.06
C ARG A 400 -26.25 41.10 43.74
N PHE A 401 -26.17 41.49 45.01
CA PHE A 401 -27.33 41.91 45.80
C PHE A 401 -27.05 43.24 46.51
N SER A 402 -28.04 44.13 46.50
CA SER A 402 -28.06 45.38 47.27
C SER A 402 -29.40 45.52 48.00
N PRO A 403 -29.43 45.65 49.35
CA PRO A 403 -30.68 45.62 50.11
C PRO A 403 -31.67 46.70 49.73
N ARG A 404 -31.20 47.94 49.50
CA ARG A 404 -31.98 49.16 49.14
C ARG A 404 -33.24 49.44 50.00
N VAL A 405 -33.45 48.68 51.06
CA VAL A 405 -34.50 48.78 52.06
C VAL A 405 -33.93 48.40 53.43
N PRO A 406 -34.41 49.01 54.52
CA PRO A 406 -33.98 48.69 55.88
C PRO A 406 -34.79 47.52 56.47
N ASP A 407 -34.96 46.43 55.71
CA ASP A 407 -35.74 45.26 56.13
C ASP A 407 -35.15 43.96 55.56
N ARG A 408 -35.52 42.80 56.11
CA ARG A 408 -35.12 41.50 55.59
C ARG A 408 -35.65 41.33 54.16
N VAL A 409 -34.74 41.06 53.23
CA VAL A 409 -35.09 40.71 51.85
C VAL A 409 -35.00 39.19 51.70
N ASP A 410 -36.11 38.58 51.31
CA ASP A 410 -36.19 37.17 50.94
C ASP A 410 -36.81 37.12 49.54
N ASP A 411 -36.01 36.73 48.56
CA ASP A 411 -36.39 36.79 47.15
C ASP A 411 -35.79 35.61 46.38
N HIS A 412 -36.33 35.32 45.20
CA HIS A 412 -35.89 34.19 44.39
C HIS A 412 -35.92 34.52 42.90
N PHE A 413 -35.02 33.89 42.17
CA PHE A 413 -34.99 33.90 40.71
C PHE A 413 -34.85 32.48 40.19
N ARG A 414 -35.13 32.26 38.91
CA ARG A 414 -35.02 30.93 38.29
C ARG A 414 -33.86 30.87 37.32
N ILE A 415 -33.31 29.68 37.16
CA ILE A 415 -32.38 29.35 36.08
C ILE A 415 -33.05 28.24 35.29
N GLN A 416 -33.43 28.54 34.05
CA GLN A 416 -33.93 27.58 33.09
C GLN A 416 -32.75 26.86 32.44
N VAL A 417 -32.83 25.54 32.34
CA VAL A 417 -31.83 24.63 31.76
C VAL A 417 -32.46 23.85 30.62
#